data_AF-A0A8S0VP69-F1
#
_entry.id   AF-A0A8S0VP69-F1
#
_cell.length_a   1.000
_cell.length_b   1.000
_cell.length_c   1.000
_cell.angle_alpha   90.00
_cell.angle_beta   90.00
_cell.angle_gamma   90.00
#
_symmetry.space_group_name_H-M   'P 1'
#
loop_
_entity.id
_entity.type
_entity.pdbx_description
1 polymer ?
#
loop_
_entity_poly.entity_id
_entity_poly.type
_entity_poly.pdbx_seq_one_letter_code
_entity_poly.pdbx_strand_id
1 'polypeptide(L)'
;VSSAAVVLISVILFTFNRRKYVLNLKGKRRNHKDIELILKNNENLKPRRCNYSDIKKMTVSFCDNLGKGGFASVYKGKLPDCRFIAIKILKESKGNGEVFINEVASINRTSHVNVVTLLGFCFEGLKSSHL
;
A
#
# COMPACT_ATOMS: atom_id res chain seq x y z
N VAL A 1 42.09 17.87 3.56
CA VAL A 1 40.85 17.94 4.38
C VAL A 1 41.16 17.34 5.74
N SER A 2 40.91 18.03 6.86
CA SER A 2 41.28 17.54 8.20
C SER A 2 40.47 16.30 8.58
N SER A 3 41.06 15.35 9.34
CA SER A 3 40.39 14.15 9.83
C SER A 3 39.11 14.46 10.62
N ALA A 4 39.10 15.57 11.38
CA ALA A 4 37.92 16.05 12.10
C ALA A 4 36.76 16.42 11.17
N ALA A 5 37.04 16.98 9.99
CA ALA A 5 36.00 17.35 9.03
C ALA A 5 35.31 16.12 8.42
N VAL A 6 36.06 15.04 8.18
CA VAL A 6 35.52 13.77 7.68
C VAL A 6 34.59 13.13 8.72
N VAL A 7 34.95 13.18 10.00
CA VAL A 7 34.11 12.68 11.10
C VAL A 7 32.82 13.49 11.24
N LEU A 8 32.87 14.82 11.12
CA LEU A 8 31.67 15.65 11.18
C LEU A 8 30.71 15.37 10.02
N ILE A 9 31.24 15.24 8.80
CA ILE A 9 30.42 14.92 7.62
C ILE A 9 29.76 13.54 7.77
N SER A 10 30.50 12.53 8.25
CA SER A 10 29.94 11.19 8.42
C SER A 10 28.84 11.17 9.49
N VAL A 11 29.00 11.90 10.59
CA VAL A 11 27.96 12.06 11.63
C VAL A 11 26.73 12.78 11.08
N ILE A 12 26.89 13.83 10.28
CA ILE A 12 25.77 14.55 9.66
C ILE A 12 25.01 13.63 8.70
N LEU A 13 25.72 12.90 7.82
CA LEU A 13 25.08 11.96 6.90
C LEU A 13 24.35 10.83 7.65
N PHE A 14 24.97 10.28 8.69
CA PHE A 14 24.38 9.25 9.52
C PHE A 14 23.09 9.73 10.21
N THR A 15 23.12 10.93 10.83
CA THR A 15 21.94 11.51 11.49
C THR A 15 20.84 11.87 10.50
N PHE A 16 21.19 12.40 9.31
CA PHE A 16 20.24 12.69 8.24
C PHE A 16 19.56 11.42 7.71
N ASN A 17 20.33 10.37 7.42
CA ASN A 17 19.81 9.07 6.98
C ASN A 17 18.92 8.43 8.05
N ARG A 18 19.33 8.48 9.32
CA ARG A 18 18.53 8.00 10.46
C ARG A 18 17.21 8.77 10.57
N ARG A 19 17.24 10.11 10.45
CA ARG A 19 16.05 10.96 10.48
C ARG A 19 15.11 10.65 9.31
N LYS A 20 15.64 10.51 8.09
CA LYS A 20 14.87 10.16 6.88
C LYS A 20 14.19 8.80 7.03
N TYR A 21 14.92 7.80 7.55
CA TYR A 21 14.37 6.46 7.83
C TYR A 21 13.22 6.49 8.84
N VAL A 22 13.40 7.19 9.97
CA VAL A 22 12.35 7.34 11.00
C VAL A 22 11.12 8.09 10.48
N LEU A 23 11.32 9.14 9.68
CA LEU A 23 10.21 9.88 9.06
C LEU A 23 9.40 8.99 8.10
N ASN A 24 10.08 8.15 7.30
CA ASN A 24 9.42 7.22 6.39
C ASN A 24 8.59 6.16 7.14
N LEU A 25 9.16 5.57 8.22
CA LEU A 25 8.42 4.65 9.10
C LEU A 25 7.21 5.31 9.76
N LYS A 26 7.36 6.55 10.25
CA LYS A 26 6.25 7.32 10.83
C LYS A 26 5.16 7.60 9.79
N GLY A 27 5.54 7.94 8.55
CA GLY A 27 4.61 8.11 7.43
C GLY A 27 3.82 6.84 7.15
N LYS A 28 4.50 5.70 6.98
CA LYS A 28 3.85 4.39 6.76
C LYS A 28 2.87 4.03 7.88
N ARG A 29 3.24 4.27 9.15
CA ARG A 29 2.37 4.00 10.30
C ARG A 29 1.15 4.92 10.35
N ARG A 30 1.27 6.19 9.94
CA ARG A 30 0.15 7.14 9.87
C ARG A 30 -0.87 6.68 8.85
N ASN A 31 -0.44 6.40 7.62
CA ASN A 31 -1.34 5.92 6.56
C ASN A 31 -2.13 4.67 6.96
N HIS A 32 -1.48 3.72 7.63
CA HIS A 32 -2.13 2.52 8.12
C HIS A 32 -3.24 2.81 9.14
N LYS A 33 -3.02 3.79 10.02
CA LYS A 33 -4.04 4.28 10.95
C LYS A 33 -5.15 5.02 10.21
N ASP A 34 -4.82 5.83 9.21
CA ASP A 34 -5.81 6.60 8.44
C ASP A 34 -6.74 5.67 7.66
N ILE A 35 -6.19 4.62 7.03
CA ILE A 35 -6.98 3.57 6.37
C ILE A 35 -7.87 2.86 7.38
N GLU A 36 -7.35 2.51 8.56
CA GLU A 36 -8.15 1.86 9.60
C GLU A 36 -9.31 2.74 10.10
N LEU A 37 -9.07 4.05 10.23
CA LEU A 37 -10.10 5.03 10.59
C LEU A 37 -11.17 5.16 9.51
N ILE A 38 -10.75 5.22 8.23
CA ILE A 38 -11.68 5.24 7.09
C ILE A 38 -12.61 4.03 7.14
N LEU A 39 -12.06 2.83 7.38
CA LEU A 39 -12.82 1.58 7.37
C LEU A 39 -13.68 1.36 8.62
N LYS A 40 -13.36 2.00 9.76
CA LYS A 40 -14.09 1.83 11.02
C LYS A 40 -15.52 2.41 10.96
N ASN A 41 -15.76 3.41 10.11
CA ASN A 41 -17.05 4.08 10.03
C ASN A 41 -18.17 3.24 9.39
N ASN A 42 -17.85 2.11 8.75
CA ASN A 42 -18.83 1.22 8.12
C ASN A 42 -18.94 -0.08 8.93
N GLU A 43 -19.92 -0.17 9.82
CA GLU A 43 -20.07 -1.28 10.78
C GLU A 43 -20.37 -2.65 10.15
N ASN A 44 -20.83 -2.68 8.88
CA ASN A 44 -21.35 -3.90 8.26
C ASN A 44 -20.32 -4.78 7.56
N LEU A 45 -19.17 -4.24 7.13
CA LEU A 45 -18.12 -5.00 6.44
C LEU A 45 -16.75 -4.37 6.72
N LYS A 46 -15.92 -5.02 7.56
CA LYS A 46 -14.52 -4.62 7.74
C LYS A 46 -13.65 -5.29 6.68
N PRO A 47 -13.05 -4.53 5.74
CA PRO A 47 -12.17 -5.12 4.73
C PRO A 47 -10.97 -5.80 5.38
N ARG A 48 -10.61 -6.99 4.88
CA ARG A 48 -9.50 -7.78 5.42
C ARG A 48 -8.15 -7.15 5.05
N ARG A 49 -7.24 -7.04 6.02
CA ARG A 49 -5.81 -6.79 5.75
C ARG A 49 -5.20 -8.02 5.10
N CYS A 50 -4.58 -7.86 3.95
CA CYS A 50 -3.85 -8.93 3.27
C CYS A 50 -2.40 -8.53 3.00
N ASN A 51 -1.53 -9.53 2.95
CA ASN A 51 -0.13 -9.34 2.66
C ASN A 51 0.12 -9.45 1.15
N TYR A 52 1.21 -8.85 0.66
CA TYR A 52 1.56 -8.92 -0.76
C TYR A 52 1.76 -10.36 -1.24
N SER A 53 2.29 -11.24 -0.39
CA SER A 53 2.42 -12.67 -0.67
C SER A 53 1.09 -13.35 -1.00
N ASP A 54 0.02 -12.97 -0.29
CA ASP A 54 -1.31 -13.53 -0.49
C ASP A 54 -1.88 -13.04 -1.82
N ILE A 55 -1.71 -11.75 -2.11
CA ILE A 55 -2.09 -11.14 -3.39
C ILE A 55 -1.39 -11.83 -4.57
N LYS A 56 -0.07 -12.07 -4.44
CA LYS A 56 0.70 -12.78 -5.47
C LYS A 56 0.22 -14.20 -5.68
N LYS A 57 -0.15 -14.92 -4.60
CA LYS A 57 -0.74 -16.27 -4.70
C LYS A 57 -2.11 -16.26 -5.36
N MET A 58 -3.00 -15.36 -4.92
CA MET A 58 -4.38 -15.26 -5.43
C MET A 58 -4.41 -14.93 -6.93
N THR A 59 -3.43 -14.17 -7.43
CA THR A 59 -3.31 -13.75 -8.85
C THR A 59 -2.44 -14.68 -9.70
N VAL A 60 -1.95 -15.80 -9.16
CA VAL A 60 -0.99 -16.68 -9.85
C VAL A 60 0.19 -15.86 -10.41
N SER A 61 0.80 -15.05 -9.55
CA SER A 61 1.86 -14.09 -9.91
C SER A 61 1.46 -13.08 -11.00
N PHE A 62 0.24 -12.53 -10.89
CA PHE A 62 -0.27 -11.48 -11.78
C PHE A 62 -0.42 -11.93 -13.25
N CYS A 63 -0.79 -13.19 -13.49
CA CYS A 63 -0.83 -13.75 -14.85
C CYS A 63 -2.00 -13.26 -15.69
N ASP A 64 -3.15 -12.99 -15.06
CA ASP A 64 -4.41 -12.68 -15.75
C ASP A 64 -4.76 -11.20 -15.55
N ASN A 65 -4.36 -10.37 -16.52
CA ASN A 65 -4.61 -8.93 -16.52
C ASN A 65 -5.99 -8.63 -17.11
N LEU A 66 -6.88 -8.10 -16.27
CA LEU A 66 -8.24 -7.70 -16.64
C LEU A 66 -8.31 -6.28 -17.22
N GLY A 67 -7.25 -5.48 -17.03
CA GLY A 67 -7.17 -4.13 -17.56
C GLY A 67 -6.00 -3.33 -17.02
N LYS A 68 -5.44 -2.44 -17.84
CA LYS A 68 -4.34 -1.55 -17.47
C LYS A 68 -4.68 -0.12 -17.85
N GLY A 69 -4.63 0.77 -16.86
CA GLY A 69 -4.85 2.21 -17.04
C GLY A 69 -3.59 3.05 -16.75
N GLY A 70 -3.76 4.37 -16.80
CA GLY A 70 -2.71 5.33 -16.48
C GLY A 70 -2.17 5.17 -15.06
N PHE A 71 -3.05 4.84 -14.10
CA PHE A 71 -2.74 4.87 -12.67
C PHE A 71 -2.81 3.50 -11.97
N ALA A 72 -3.31 2.47 -12.63
CA ALA A 72 -3.51 1.16 -12.02
C ALA A 72 -3.46 0.02 -13.05
N SER A 73 -3.24 -1.21 -12.55
CA SER A 73 -3.49 -2.46 -13.28
C SER A 73 -4.45 -3.31 -12.47
N VAL A 74 -5.38 -4.00 -13.14
CA VAL A 74 -6.36 -4.87 -12.51
C VAL A 74 -6.08 -6.30 -12.94
N TYR A 75 -6.02 -7.21 -11.97
CA TYR A 75 -5.77 -8.62 -12.20
C TYR A 75 -6.92 -9.47 -11.66
N LYS A 76 -7.14 -10.62 -12.29
CA LYS A 76 -8.04 -11.64 -11.75
C LYS A 76 -7.35 -12.32 -10.57
N GLY A 77 -8.08 -12.49 -9.49
CA GLY A 77 -7.67 -13.27 -8.33
C GLY A 77 -8.68 -14.37 -7.99
N LYS A 78 -8.23 -15.39 -7.28
CA LYS A 78 -9.09 -16.44 -6.72
C LYS A 78 -8.88 -16.56 -5.20
N LEU A 79 -9.96 -16.45 -4.45
CA LEU A 79 -9.97 -16.65 -2.99
C LEU A 79 -9.89 -18.15 -2.64
N PRO A 80 -9.55 -18.50 -1.38
CA PRO A 80 -9.52 -19.90 -0.91
C PRO A 80 -10.87 -20.61 -1.04
N ASP A 81 -11.97 -19.86 -0.92
CA ASP A 81 -13.34 -20.34 -1.11
C ASP A 81 -13.76 -20.46 -2.59
N CYS A 82 -12.78 -20.42 -3.50
CA CYS A 82 -12.93 -20.48 -4.94
C CYS A 82 -13.66 -19.30 -5.61
N ARG A 83 -14.05 -18.26 -4.88
CA ARG A 83 -14.64 -17.06 -5.49
C ARG A 83 -13.60 -16.26 -6.27
N PHE A 84 -13.98 -15.75 -7.44
CA PHE A 84 -13.15 -14.83 -8.22
C PHE A 84 -13.29 -13.40 -7.71
N ILE A 85 -12.16 -12.67 -7.74
CA ILE A 85 -12.07 -11.28 -7.31
C ILE A 85 -11.26 -10.46 -8.31
N ALA A 86 -11.48 -9.15 -8.32
CA ALA A 86 -10.61 -8.20 -9.03
C ALA A 86 -9.60 -7.61 -8.04
N ILE A 87 -8.32 -7.65 -8.38
CA ILE A 87 -7.24 -7.08 -7.59
C ILE A 87 -6.69 -5.87 -8.35
N LYS A 88 -6.98 -4.66 -7.83
CA LYS A 88 -6.51 -3.39 -8.38
C LYS A 88 -5.18 -3.01 -7.72
N ILE A 89 -4.12 -2.95 -8.51
CA ILE A 89 -2.79 -2.54 -8.11
C ILE A 89 -2.57 -1.12 -8.60
N LEU A 90 -2.49 -0.18 -7.68
CA LEU A 90 -2.13 1.20 -8.00
C LEU A 90 -0.65 1.28 -8.34
N LYS A 91 -0.29 2.03 -9.38
CA LYS A 91 1.11 2.30 -9.69
C LYS A 91 1.74 3.06 -8.53
N GLU A 92 3.02 2.79 -8.29
CA GLU A 92 3.79 3.53 -7.29
C GLU A 92 3.73 5.03 -7.61
N SER A 93 3.16 5.80 -6.68
CA SER A 93 3.13 7.26 -6.79
C SER A 93 4.32 7.81 -6.03
N LYS A 94 4.97 8.84 -6.59
CA LYS A 94 5.93 9.65 -5.84
C LYS A 94 5.16 10.36 -4.73
N GLY A 95 5.12 9.79 -3.54
CA GLY A 95 4.31 10.34 -2.46
C GLY A 95 4.19 9.42 -1.25
N ASN A 96 3.44 9.87 -0.26
CA ASN A 96 3.14 9.17 0.98
C ASN A 96 2.00 8.12 0.83
N GLY A 97 1.61 7.73 -0.39
CA GLY A 97 0.49 6.80 -0.59
C GLY A 97 -0.91 7.44 -0.54
N GLU A 98 -1.03 8.76 -0.63
CA GLU A 98 -2.30 9.49 -0.75
C GLU A 98 -3.24 8.93 -1.83
N VAL A 99 -2.71 8.55 -3.01
CA VAL A 99 -3.52 7.96 -4.09
C VAL A 99 -4.23 6.69 -3.62
N PHE A 100 -3.53 5.86 -2.83
CA PHE A 100 -4.11 4.65 -2.25
C PHE A 100 -5.18 4.99 -1.22
N ILE A 101 -4.89 5.93 -0.31
CA ILE A 101 -5.83 6.35 0.73
C ILE A 101 -7.11 6.92 0.11
N ASN A 102 -6.98 7.76 -0.92
CA ASN A 102 -8.11 8.36 -1.63
C ASN A 102 -8.96 7.31 -2.33
N GLU A 103 -8.35 6.31 -2.97
CA GLU A 103 -9.08 5.21 -3.60
C GLU A 103 -9.87 4.39 -2.57
N VAL A 104 -9.23 4.01 -1.47
CA VAL A 104 -9.90 3.28 -0.37
C VAL A 104 -11.03 4.11 0.23
N ALA A 105 -10.81 5.41 0.47
CA ALA A 105 -11.83 6.31 0.97
C ALA A 105 -13.00 6.45 -0.01
N SER A 106 -12.73 6.52 -1.31
CA SER A 106 -13.76 6.62 -2.34
C SER A 106 -14.65 5.38 -2.35
N ILE A 107 -14.06 4.18 -2.46
CA ILE A 107 -14.82 2.92 -2.48
C ILE A 107 -15.62 2.75 -1.20
N ASN A 108 -15.03 3.09 -0.06
CA ASN A 108 -15.66 2.96 1.25
C ASN A 108 -16.84 3.94 1.46
N ARG A 109 -16.81 5.13 0.82
CA ARG A 109 -17.92 6.10 0.85
C ARG A 109 -19.05 5.73 -0.11
N THR A 110 -18.73 5.11 -1.25
CA THR A 110 -19.71 4.72 -2.26
C THR A 110 -20.27 3.32 -1.99
N SER A 111 -20.99 3.14 -0.89
CA SER A 111 -21.71 1.88 -0.60
C SER A 111 -23.15 1.96 -1.14
N HIS A 112 -23.33 1.54 -2.40
CA HIS A 112 -24.64 1.37 -3.01
C HIS A 112 -24.73 -0.07 -3.56
N VAL A 113 -25.94 -0.64 -3.69
CA VAL A 113 -26.16 -2.05 -4.09
C VAL A 113 -25.53 -2.44 -5.44
N ASN A 114 -25.12 -1.45 -6.24
CA ASN A 114 -24.51 -1.60 -7.57
C ASN A 114 -23.02 -1.17 -7.63
N VAL A 115 -22.38 -0.91 -6.48
CA VAL A 115 -20.98 -0.50 -6.43
C VAL A 115 -20.13 -1.62 -5.82
N VAL A 116 -18.99 -1.90 -6.44
CA VAL A 116 -18.03 -2.94 -6.02
C VAL A 116 -17.72 -2.88 -4.53
N THR A 117 -17.86 -4.02 -3.85
CA THR A 117 -17.52 -4.15 -2.43
C THR A 117 -16.00 -4.32 -2.24
N LEU A 118 -15.41 -3.48 -1.38
CA LEU A 118 -14.02 -3.64 -0.97
C LEU A 118 -13.87 -4.83 0.00
N LEU A 119 -13.38 -5.96 -0.48
CA LEU A 119 -13.18 -7.16 0.34
C LEU A 119 -11.93 -7.08 1.24
N GLY A 120 -10.92 -6.33 0.82
CA GLY A 120 -9.66 -6.22 1.53
C GLY A 120 -8.68 -5.26 0.88
N PHE A 121 -7.60 -4.98 1.58
CA PHE A 121 -6.56 -4.06 1.13
C PHE A 121 -5.17 -4.54 1.56
N CYS A 122 -4.19 -4.24 0.71
CA CYS A 122 -2.77 -4.46 0.98
C CYS A 122 -2.06 -3.11 0.87
N PHE A 123 -1.56 -2.60 1.99
CA PHE A 123 -0.76 -1.38 2.03
C PHE A 123 0.67 -1.70 2.48
N GLU A 124 1.38 -2.43 1.63
CA GLU A 124 2.80 -2.69 1.78
C GLU A 124 3.56 -1.86 0.76
N GLY A 125 4.35 -0.88 1.21
CA GLY A 125 5.41 -0.35 0.36
C GLY A 125 6.33 -1.50 -0.04
N LEU A 126 6.70 -1.58 -1.32
CA LEU A 126 7.75 -2.47 -1.80
C LEU A 126 8.89 -2.39 -0.79
N LYS A 127 9.14 -3.49 -0.06
CA LYS A 127 10.40 -3.59 0.66
C LYS A 127 11.45 -3.45 -0.42
N SER A 128 12.19 -2.34 -0.42
CA SER A 128 13.56 -2.35 -0.91
C SER A 128 14.25 -3.40 -0.07
N SER A 129 14.22 -4.64 -0.55
CA SER A 129 15.14 -5.67 -0.14
C SER A 129 16.48 -5.06 -0.50
N HIS A 130 17.24 -4.73 0.53
CA HIS A 130 18.68 -4.57 0.39
C HIS A 130 19.19 -5.91 -0.15
N LEU A 131 19.35 -5.97 -1.47
CA LEU A 131 20.45 -6.67 -2.11
C LEU A 131 21.60 -5.67 -2.23
#